data_AF-A0A7S1UIV5-F1
#
_entry.id   AF-A0A7S1UIV5-F1
#
_cell.length_a   1.000
_cell.length_b   1.000
_cell.length_c   1.000
_cell.angle_alpha   90.00
_cell.angle_beta   90.00
_cell.angle_gamma   90.00
#
_symmetry.space_group_name_H-M   'P 1'
#
loop_
_entity.id
_entity.type
_entity.pdbx_description
1 polymer ?
#
loop_
_entity_poly.entity_id
_entity_poly.type
_entity_poly.pdbx_seq_one_letter_code
_entity_poly.pdbx_strand_id
1 'polypeptide(L)'
;RSFPRLRPRLIRLGKAEPKASPKPKPGTEHESPPARTQPCNPKPTPETPTMATGSSGNGASSRNRKIGILVVGLGGNNGVTMLAGLMAVKEKLTYESYMGSIQANLGGCISQLQSKGDYGGVGFADRYDLAAFENCALGGWDIRATPLGDALYASRVLEYDLTRQVRDAMNTFPVMPGVWDADWIGETQHETATHVVPNLATMTRKQKVEHIRADIRRFKEENGVDGHCTVIWSASVERPCESEFKTPEELMAAIEDDSIGEVSPSILYAVAAMEEGASFCNGGSQNTLQPGKQPNSCANSIANPDPSPNP
;
A
#
# COMPACT_ATOMS: atom_id res chain seq x y z
N ARG A 1 1.88 57.58 -24.85
CA ARG A 1 2.14 56.41 -25.72
C ARG A 1 1.10 55.35 -25.40
N SER A 2 0.16 55.14 -26.31
CA SER A 2 -1.03 54.29 -26.20
C SER A 2 -0.70 52.83 -26.53
N PHE A 3 -1.09 51.89 -25.68
CA PHE A 3 -1.03 50.45 -25.95
C PHE A 3 -2.11 50.03 -26.96
N PRO A 4 -1.83 49.12 -27.92
CA PRO A 4 -2.84 48.66 -28.87
C PRO A 4 -3.75 47.60 -28.24
N ARG A 5 -5.07 47.76 -28.42
CA ARG A 5 -6.08 46.77 -28.05
C ARG A 5 -6.04 45.59 -29.04
N LEU A 6 -5.79 44.37 -28.53
CA LEU A 6 -6.00 43.13 -29.27
C LEU A 6 -7.51 42.87 -29.42
N ARG A 7 -7.99 42.72 -30.66
CA ARG A 7 -9.35 42.23 -30.96
C ARG A 7 -9.33 40.70 -31.02
N PRO A 8 -10.36 40.00 -30.50
CA PRO A 8 -10.46 38.55 -30.63
C PRO A 8 -10.79 38.18 -32.08
N ARG A 9 -9.99 37.29 -32.69
CA ARG A 9 -10.33 36.63 -33.97
C ARG A 9 -11.22 35.43 -33.67
N LEU A 10 -12.47 35.47 -34.16
CA LEU A 10 -13.36 34.32 -34.26
C LEU A 10 -12.74 33.29 -35.21
N ILE A 11 -12.47 32.08 -34.73
CA ILE A 11 -12.07 30.95 -35.59
C ILE A 11 -13.34 30.33 -36.17
N ARG A 12 -13.53 30.43 -37.49
CA ARG A 12 -14.56 29.67 -38.22
C ARG A 12 -14.06 28.24 -38.43
N LEU A 13 -14.73 27.27 -37.82
CA LEU A 13 -14.57 25.85 -38.14
C LEU A 13 -15.22 25.59 -39.51
N GLY A 14 -14.41 25.28 -40.52
CA GLY A 14 -14.88 24.82 -41.83
C GLY A 14 -15.38 23.38 -41.76
N LYS A 15 -16.52 23.09 -42.39
CA LYS A 15 -17.05 21.73 -42.56
C LYS A 15 -16.07 20.90 -43.40
N ALA A 16 -15.69 19.72 -42.89
CA ALA A 16 -14.91 18.74 -43.64
C ALA A 16 -15.84 17.90 -44.53
N GLU A 17 -15.54 17.82 -45.82
CA GLU A 17 -16.17 16.87 -46.75
C GLU A 17 -15.50 15.49 -46.66
N PRO A 18 -16.25 14.38 -46.85
CA PRO A 18 -15.71 13.03 -46.72
C PRO A 18 -14.85 12.64 -47.93
N LYS A 19 -13.60 12.24 -47.68
CA LYS A 19 -12.72 11.64 -48.70
C LYS A 19 -13.11 10.17 -48.95
N ALA A 20 -13.23 9.82 -50.23
CA ALA A 20 -13.53 8.47 -50.71
C ALA A 20 -12.39 7.47 -50.45
N SER A 21 -12.76 6.23 -50.14
CA SER A 21 -11.87 5.09 -49.88
C SER A 21 -11.22 4.56 -51.17
N PRO A 22 -9.95 4.09 -51.16
CA PRO A 22 -9.34 3.46 -52.32
C PRO A 22 -9.81 2.02 -52.51
N LYS A 23 -10.04 1.60 -53.77
CA LYS A 23 -10.38 0.23 -54.17
C LYS A 23 -9.19 -0.74 -54.00
N PRO A 24 -9.44 -2.04 -53.73
CA PRO A 24 -8.38 -3.05 -53.58
C PRO A 24 -7.78 -3.47 -54.94
N LYS A 25 -6.48 -3.76 -54.95
CA LYS A 25 -5.75 -4.37 -56.08
C LYS A 25 -5.83 -5.91 -56.01
N PRO A 26 -5.81 -6.63 -57.15
CA PRO A 26 -5.86 -8.10 -57.19
C PRO A 26 -4.50 -8.74 -56.89
N GLY A 27 -4.56 -10.00 -56.48
CA GLY A 27 -3.57 -10.68 -55.65
C GLY A 27 -2.29 -11.17 -56.30
N THR A 28 -1.40 -11.63 -55.42
CA THR A 28 -0.25 -12.50 -55.71
C THR A 28 -0.15 -13.53 -54.59
N GLU A 29 -0.01 -14.78 -54.99
CA GLU A 29 0.05 -16.00 -54.19
C GLU A 29 1.25 -16.00 -53.23
N HIS A 30 1.05 -16.48 -52.00
CA HIS A 30 2.13 -16.95 -51.13
C HIS A 30 1.66 -18.15 -50.30
N GLU A 31 2.55 -19.14 -50.22
CA GLU A 31 2.38 -20.52 -49.78
C GLU A 31 1.89 -20.70 -48.34
N SER A 32 1.12 -21.77 -48.14
CA SER A 32 0.61 -22.23 -46.84
C SER A 32 1.73 -22.81 -45.96
N PRO A 33 1.82 -22.47 -44.65
CA PRO A 33 2.68 -23.17 -43.71
C PRO A 33 2.11 -24.54 -43.30
N PRO A 34 2.95 -25.52 -42.91
CA PRO A 34 2.52 -26.90 -42.65
C PRO A 34 1.71 -27.07 -41.36
N ALA A 35 0.91 -28.14 -41.36
CA ALA A 35 -0.11 -28.48 -40.37
C ALA A 35 0.39 -28.57 -38.92
N ARG A 36 -0.40 -28.00 -38.02
CA ARG A 36 -0.23 -28.02 -36.56
C ARG A 36 -0.45 -29.44 -36.02
N THR A 37 0.48 -29.92 -35.20
CA THR A 37 0.42 -31.17 -34.46
C THR A 37 -0.77 -31.21 -33.48
N GLN A 38 -1.30 -32.42 -33.27
CA GLN A 38 -2.49 -32.72 -32.46
C GLN A 38 -2.38 -32.23 -31.00
N PRO A 39 -3.50 -31.87 -30.34
CA PRO A 39 -3.50 -31.51 -28.93
C PRO A 39 -3.33 -32.76 -28.04
N CYS A 40 -2.33 -32.73 -27.15
CA CYS A 40 -2.20 -33.70 -26.06
C CYS A 40 -3.35 -33.55 -25.06
N ASN A 41 -3.99 -34.66 -24.69
CA ASN A 41 -4.95 -34.71 -23.58
C ASN A 41 -4.29 -34.28 -22.27
N PRO A 42 -4.92 -33.43 -21.44
CA PRO A 42 -4.41 -33.09 -20.13
C PRO A 42 -4.52 -34.29 -19.18
N LYS A 43 -3.42 -34.59 -18.47
CA LYS A 43 -3.42 -35.53 -17.34
C LYS A 43 -4.28 -34.98 -16.19
N PRO A 44 -4.94 -35.83 -15.39
CA PRO A 44 -5.73 -35.40 -14.25
C PRO A 44 -4.86 -34.69 -13.21
N THR A 45 -5.33 -33.54 -12.75
CA THR A 45 -4.74 -32.72 -11.68
C THR A 45 -4.79 -33.48 -10.35
N PRO A 46 -3.75 -33.43 -9.50
CA PRO A 46 -3.84 -33.97 -8.15
C PRO A 46 -4.90 -33.21 -7.35
N GLU A 47 -5.70 -33.94 -6.57
CA GLU A 47 -6.73 -33.37 -5.70
C GLU A 47 -6.12 -32.32 -4.76
N THR A 48 -6.76 -31.15 -4.70
CA THR A 48 -6.37 -30.08 -3.76
C THR A 48 -6.67 -30.57 -2.35
N PRO A 49 -5.73 -30.53 -1.39
CA PRO A 49 -6.02 -30.95 -0.02
C PRO A 49 -7.05 -30.00 0.57
N THR A 50 -8.19 -30.56 1.00
CA THR A 50 -9.22 -29.86 1.77
C THR A 50 -8.59 -29.36 3.07
N MET A 51 -8.22 -28.09 3.13
CA MET A 51 -7.83 -27.45 4.37
C MET A 51 -9.06 -27.45 5.29
N ALA A 52 -8.96 -28.21 6.37
CA ALA A 52 -9.97 -28.28 7.41
C ALA A 52 -10.30 -26.87 7.89
N THR A 53 -11.58 -26.48 7.82
CA THR A 53 -12.09 -25.32 8.54
C THR A 53 -12.02 -25.65 10.03
N GLY A 54 -10.91 -25.28 10.65
CA GLY A 54 -10.73 -25.31 12.09
C GLY A 54 -11.70 -24.32 12.74
N SER A 55 -12.93 -24.76 12.95
CA SER A 55 -13.85 -24.15 13.90
C SER A 55 -13.39 -24.56 15.29
N SER A 56 -12.50 -23.78 15.90
CA SER A 56 -12.26 -23.86 17.33
C SER A 56 -12.11 -22.45 17.90
N GLY A 57 -13.06 -22.07 18.75
CA GLY A 57 -13.03 -20.83 19.53
C GLY A 57 -14.38 -20.13 19.54
N ASN A 58 -14.95 -19.99 20.73
CA ASN A 58 -16.08 -19.12 21.08
C ASN A 58 -15.72 -17.61 20.92
N GLY A 59 -15.10 -17.22 19.79
CA GLY A 59 -14.60 -15.88 19.52
C GLY A 59 -15.52 -15.10 18.60
N ALA A 60 -15.74 -13.81 18.88
CA ALA A 60 -16.43 -12.91 17.96
C ALA A 60 -15.82 -13.00 16.55
N SER A 61 -16.68 -13.02 15.52
CA SER A 61 -16.29 -13.04 14.10
C SER A 61 -15.21 -11.99 13.83
N SER A 62 -14.19 -12.38 13.05
CA SER A 62 -13.10 -11.47 12.69
C SER A 62 -13.62 -10.22 11.98
N ARG A 63 -14.78 -10.31 11.32
CA ARG A 63 -15.51 -9.17 10.71
C ARG A 63 -15.70 -8.02 11.67
N ASN A 64 -15.92 -8.30 12.95
CA ASN A 64 -16.21 -7.28 13.97
C ASN A 64 -14.95 -6.72 14.65
N ARG A 65 -13.78 -7.30 14.42
CA ARG A 65 -12.53 -6.81 15.03
C ARG A 65 -12.09 -5.51 14.37
N LYS A 66 -11.60 -4.59 15.19
CA LYS A 66 -11.01 -3.33 14.74
C LYS A 66 -9.53 -3.57 14.43
N ILE A 67 -9.20 -3.66 13.15
CA ILE A 67 -7.81 -3.85 12.69
C ILE A 67 -7.09 -2.50 12.58
N GLY A 68 -5.76 -2.53 12.69
CA GLY A 68 -4.90 -1.36 12.51
C GLY A 68 -4.13 -1.43 11.21
N ILE A 69 -4.11 -0.34 10.44
CA ILE A 69 -3.16 -0.15 9.34
C ILE A 69 -2.38 1.13 9.58
N LEU A 70 -1.07 1.00 9.61
CA LEU A 70 -0.13 2.09 9.78
C LEU A 70 0.71 2.24 8.50
N VAL A 71 0.62 3.38 7.83
CA VAL A 71 1.32 3.62 6.56
C VAL A 71 2.54 4.51 6.79
N VAL A 72 3.73 4.02 6.45
CA VAL A 72 4.91 4.88 6.32
C VAL A 72 4.83 5.56 4.96
N GLY A 73 4.86 6.89 4.93
CA GLY A 73 4.57 7.68 3.72
C GLY A 73 3.08 7.94 3.52
N LEU A 74 2.33 8.17 4.60
CA LEU A 74 0.87 8.37 4.57
C LEU A 74 0.43 9.55 3.68
N GLY A 75 1.23 10.61 3.60
CA GLY A 75 0.99 11.76 2.71
C GLY A 75 1.36 11.50 1.26
N GLY A 76 1.93 10.33 0.92
CA GLY A 76 2.21 9.93 -0.46
C GLY A 76 0.94 9.57 -1.21
N ASN A 77 1.01 9.51 -2.55
CA ASN A 77 -0.15 9.26 -3.40
C ASN A 77 -0.98 8.04 -2.97
N ASN A 78 -0.32 6.94 -2.63
CA ASN A 78 -1.00 5.72 -2.16
C ASN A 78 -1.68 5.92 -0.80
N GLY A 79 -0.99 6.54 0.16
CA GLY A 79 -1.51 6.75 1.52
C GLY A 79 -2.72 7.67 1.54
N VAL A 80 -2.65 8.81 0.86
CA VAL A 80 -3.80 9.75 0.79
C VAL A 80 -4.97 9.17 0.01
N THR A 81 -4.71 8.37 -1.04
CA THR A 81 -5.77 7.67 -1.79
C THR A 81 -6.44 6.60 -0.94
N MET A 82 -5.67 5.85 -0.16
CA MET A 82 -6.20 4.85 0.77
C MET A 82 -7.08 5.49 1.86
N LEU A 83 -6.62 6.59 2.47
CA LEU A 83 -7.39 7.33 3.46
C LEU A 83 -8.69 7.89 2.86
N ALA A 84 -8.60 8.54 1.71
CA ALA A 84 -9.77 9.07 1.01
C ALA A 84 -10.79 7.96 0.66
N GLY A 85 -10.32 6.82 0.16
CA GLY A 85 -11.16 5.67 -0.15
C GLY A 85 -11.85 5.09 1.09
N LEU A 86 -11.13 4.97 2.20
CA LEU A 86 -11.69 4.53 3.49
C LEU A 86 -12.78 5.48 4.00
N MET A 87 -12.52 6.79 3.98
CA MET A 87 -13.51 7.80 4.36
C MET A 87 -14.75 7.74 3.46
N ALA A 88 -14.54 7.69 2.14
CA ALA A 88 -15.63 7.68 1.17
C ALA A 88 -16.55 6.46 1.30
N VAL A 89 -15.97 5.27 1.53
CA VAL A 89 -16.74 4.04 1.74
C VAL A 89 -17.47 4.06 3.09
N LYS A 90 -16.81 4.51 4.17
CA LYS A 90 -17.43 4.63 5.50
C LYS A 90 -18.62 5.59 5.50
N GLU A 91 -18.46 6.73 4.85
CA GLU A 91 -19.48 7.78 4.76
C GLU A 91 -20.50 7.53 3.64
N LYS A 92 -20.33 6.46 2.86
CA LYS A 92 -21.18 6.08 1.72
C LYS A 92 -21.32 7.22 0.71
N LEU A 93 -20.22 7.93 0.45
CA LEU A 93 -20.20 9.08 -0.45
C LEU A 93 -20.54 8.65 -1.89
N THR A 94 -21.21 9.57 -2.58
CA THR A 94 -21.39 9.55 -4.03
C THR A 94 -20.70 10.77 -4.59
N TYR A 95 -19.99 10.61 -5.71
CA TYR A 95 -19.27 11.70 -6.35
C TYR A 95 -19.60 11.77 -7.84
N GLU A 96 -19.55 12.97 -8.39
CA GLU A 96 -19.73 13.19 -9.81
C GLU A 96 -18.43 12.89 -10.58
N SER A 97 -18.58 12.16 -11.68
CA SER A 97 -17.52 11.87 -12.65
C SER A 97 -17.98 12.23 -14.06
N TYR A 98 -17.07 12.15 -15.04
CA TYR A 98 -17.45 12.30 -16.45
C TYR A 98 -18.42 11.22 -16.94
N MET A 99 -18.53 10.09 -16.23
CA MET A 99 -19.48 9.00 -16.51
C MET A 99 -20.81 9.14 -15.74
N GLY A 100 -20.97 10.23 -14.99
CA GLY A 100 -22.10 10.48 -14.10
C GLY A 100 -21.79 10.18 -12.64
N SER A 101 -22.85 10.10 -11.84
CA SER A 101 -22.79 9.89 -10.40
C SER A 101 -22.33 8.47 -10.05
N ILE A 102 -21.27 8.34 -9.24
CA ILE A 102 -20.67 7.06 -8.84
C ILE A 102 -20.67 6.96 -7.31
N GLN A 103 -21.16 5.84 -6.77
CA GLN A 103 -21.03 5.52 -5.35
C GLN A 103 -19.62 4.99 -5.06
N ALA A 104 -18.99 5.52 -4.01
CA ALA A 104 -17.70 5.05 -3.52
C ALA A 104 -17.74 3.53 -3.23
N ASN A 105 -16.70 2.83 -3.65
CA ASN A 105 -16.61 1.38 -3.57
C ASN A 105 -15.15 0.91 -3.45
N LEU A 106 -14.96 -0.38 -3.17
CA LEU A 106 -13.64 -1.02 -3.03
C LEU A 106 -13.25 -1.81 -4.29
N GLY A 107 -13.61 -1.29 -5.47
CA GLY A 107 -13.27 -1.89 -6.76
C GLY A 107 -11.75 -2.15 -6.88
N GLY A 108 -11.38 -3.34 -7.38
CA GLY A 108 -9.98 -3.77 -7.49
C GLY A 108 -9.42 -4.45 -6.23
N CYS A 109 -10.10 -4.37 -5.08
CA CYS A 109 -9.69 -5.10 -3.88
C CYS A 109 -10.18 -6.55 -3.94
N ILE A 110 -9.27 -7.49 -4.24
CA ILE A 110 -9.60 -8.92 -4.40
C ILE A 110 -10.35 -9.52 -3.20
N SER A 111 -10.14 -9.03 -1.97
CA SER A 111 -10.86 -9.50 -0.79
C SER A 111 -12.31 -9.00 -0.69
N GLN A 112 -12.67 -7.98 -1.46
CA GLN A 112 -13.99 -7.33 -1.45
C GLN A 112 -14.80 -7.66 -2.72
N LEU A 113 -14.15 -8.24 -3.72
CA LEU A 113 -14.80 -8.65 -4.96
C LEU A 113 -15.41 -10.04 -4.78
N GLN A 114 -16.65 -10.20 -5.25
CA GLN A 114 -17.27 -11.51 -5.43
C GLN A 114 -16.46 -12.33 -6.44
N SER A 115 -16.35 -13.64 -6.20
CA SER A 115 -15.69 -14.54 -7.13
C SER A 115 -16.40 -14.49 -8.50
N LYS A 116 -15.63 -14.35 -9.59
CA LYS A 116 -16.17 -14.32 -10.96
C LYS A 116 -15.59 -15.45 -11.80
N GLY A 117 -16.42 -16.46 -12.05
CA GLY A 117 -16.23 -17.50 -13.08
C GLY A 117 -15.24 -18.62 -12.75
N ASP A 118 -15.14 -19.60 -13.65
CA ASP A 118 -14.27 -20.79 -13.52
C ASP A 118 -12.78 -20.50 -13.88
N TYR A 119 -12.47 -19.40 -14.59
CA TYR A 119 -11.12 -19.10 -15.13
C TYR A 119 -10.75 -17.60 -15.27
N GLY A 120 -11.03 -16.70 -14.31
CA GLY A 120 -10.57 -15.31 -14.56
C GLY A 120 -10.65 -14.20 -13.53
N GLY A 121 -11.18 -14.42 -12.31
CA GLY A 121 -11.09 -13.39 -11.28
C GLY A 121 -11.24 -13.97 -9.90
N VAL A 122 -10.15 -14.03 -9.13
CA VAL A 122 -10.18 -14.47 -7.73
C VAL A 122 -10.69 -13.35 -6.84
N GLY A 123 -12.01 -13.16 -6.85
CA GLY A 123 -12.70 -12.48 -5.77
C GLY A 123 -12.79 -13.40 -4.56
N PHE A 124 -12.42 -12.89 -3.39
CA PHE A 124 -12.43 -13.62 -2.12
C PHE A 124 -13.48 -13.08 -1.14
N ALA A 125 -14.39 -12.21 -1.59
CA ALA A 125 -15.50 -11.75 -0.75
C ALA A 125 -16.27 -12.97 -0.21
N ASP A 126 -16.55 -12.92 1.08
CA ASP A 126 -17.27 -13.96 1.85
C ASP A 126 -16.62 -15.36 1.85
N ARG A 127 -15.45 -15.55 1.20
CA ARG A 127 -14.72 -16.83 1.21
C ARG A 127 -14.01 -17.08 2.54
N TYR A 128 -13.57 -16.00 3.18
CA TYR A 128 -12.86 -16.04 4.45
C TYR A 128 -13.55 -15.08 5.43
N ASP A 129 -13.53 -15.42 6.72
CA ASP A 129 -13.89 -14.48 7.78
C ASP A 129 -12.74 -13.46 7.88
N LEU A 130 -12.83 -12.37 7.12
CA LEU A 130 -11.90 -11.24 7.14
C LEU A 130 -12.53 -10.05 7.85
N ALA A 131 -11.71 -9.25 8.53
CA ALA A 131 -12.13 -7.98 9.07
C ALA A 131 -12.73 -7.08 7.96
N ALA A 132 -13.83 -6.42 8.27
CA ALA A 132 -14.44 -5.45 7.36
C ALA A 132 -13.48 -4.26 7.17
N PHE A 133 -13.35 -3.75 5.94
CA PHE A 133 -12.46 -2.64 5.65
C PHE A 133 -12.88 -1.37 6.41
N GLU A 134 -14.18 -1.19 6.61
CA GLU A 134 -14.78 -0.12 7.39
C GLU A 134 -14.43 -0.22 8.89
N ASN A 135 -14.02 -1.38 9.38
CA ASN A 135 -13.52 -1.54 10.75
C ASN A 135 -12.02 -1.26 10.87
N CYS A 136 -11.37 -0.81 9.79
CA CYS A 136 -9.97 -0.39 9.82
C CYS A 136 -9.81 0.96 10.53
N ALA A 137 -8.93 0.99 11.53
CA ALA A 137 -8.24 2.20 11.96
C ALA A 137 -7.04 2.41 11.04
N LEU A 138 -6.98 3.57 10.37
CA LEU A 138 -5.84 3.96 9.54
C LEU A 138 -5.04 5.01 10.30
N GLY A 139 -3.72 4.96 10.18
CA GLY A 139 -2.80 5.96 10.70
C GLY A 139 -1.47 5.86 9.96
N GLY A 140 -0.47 6.60 10.41
CA GLY A 140 0.85 6.48 9.81
C GLY A 140 1.74 7.69 10.01
N TRP A 141 2.87 7.63 9.31
CA TRP A 141 3.93 8.63 9.35
C TRP A 141 4.11 9.25 7.97
N ASP A 142 4.51 10.51 7.92
CA ASP A 142 5.09 11.12 6.72
C ASP A 142 6.18 12.10 7.18
N ILE A 143 7.20 12.27 6.34
CA ILE A 143 8.29 13.22 6.62
C ILE A 143 7.93 14.63 6.21
N ARG A 144 6.83 14.83 5.47
CA ARG A 144 6.39 16.13 4.97
C ARG A 144 5.25 16.67 5.83
N ALA A 145 5.26 17.98 6.06
CA ALA A 145 4.22 18.67 6.82
C ALA A 145 2.96 19.01 6.00
N THR A 146 2.92 18.62 4.72
CA THR A 146 1.77 18.90 3.85
C THR A 146 0.50 18.24 4.40
N PRO A 147 -0.57 19.01 4.66
CA PRO A 147 -1.85 18.45 5.08
C PRO A 147 -2.36 17.37 4.09
N LEU A 148 -2.95 16.28 4.60
CA LEU A 148 -3.24 15.10 3.76
C LEU A 148 -4.28 15.38 2.66
N GLY A 149 -5.25 16.24 2.89
CA GLY A 149 -6.21 16.66 1.88
C GLY A 149 -5.56 17.50 0.76
N ASP A 150 -4.57 18.32 1.11
CA ASP A 150 -3.78 19.07 0.13
C ASP A 150 -2.85 18.15 -0.67
N ALA A 151 -2.24 17.17 -0.01
CA ALA A 151 -1.47 16.11 -0.68
C ALA A 151 -2.37 15.26 -1.61
N LEU A 152 -3.59 14.91 -1.19
CA LEU A 152 -4.59 14.26 -2.05
C LEU A 152 -4.90 15.11 -3.27
N TYR A 153 -5.20 16.40 -3.06
CA TYR A 153 -5.49 17.32 -4.15
C TYR A 153 -4.34 17.40 -5.15
N ALA A 154 -3.09 17.48 -4.68
CA ALA A 154 -1.90 17.52 -5.52
C ALA A 154 -1.64 16.21 -6.28
N SER A 155 -2.06 15.05 -5.73
CA SER A 155 -1.81 13.73 -6.32
C SER A 155 -2.52 13.51 -7.67
N ARG A 156 -3.65 14.19 -7.90
CA ARG A 156 -4.51 14.04 -9.10
C ARG A 156 -4.92 12.60 -9.40
N VAL A 157 -5.02 11.75 -8.37
CA VAL A 157 -5.41 10.33 -8.52
C VAL A 157 -6.93 10.16 -8.56
N LEU A 158 -7.65 10.79 -7.63
CA LEU A 158 -9.10 10.66 -7.52
C LEU A 158 -9.84 11.73 -8.31
N GLU A 159 -11.11 11.45 -8.63
CA GLU A 159 -12.02 12.45 -9.22
C GLU A 159 -12.04 13.72 -8.37
N TYR A 160 -12.14 14.87 -9.06
CA TYR A 160 -12.07 16.17 -8.41
C TYR A 160 -13.18 16.35 -7.38
N ASP A 161 -14.41 15.92 -7.71
CA ASP A 161 -15.54 16.09 -6.80
C ASP A 161 -15.36 15.26 -5.51
N LEU A 162 -14.95 14.00 -5.62
CA LEU A 162 -14.62 13.18 -4.45
C LEU A 162 -13.52 13.82 -3.60
N THR A 163 -12.44 14.28 -4.26
CA THR A 163 -11.33 14.98 -3.58
C THR A 163 -11.82 16.21 -2.83
N ARG A 164 -12.67 17.03 -3.45
CA ARG A 164 -13.26 18.23 -2.82
C ARG A 164 -14.10 17.86 -1.60
N GLN A 165 -14.85 16.75 -1.64
CA GLN A 165 -15.71 16.32 -0.54
C GLN A 165 -14.91 15.92 0.71
N VAL A 166 -13.76 15.23 0.55
CA VAL A 166 -12.99 14.68 1.68
C VAL A 166 -11.82 15.57 2.15
N ARG A 167 -11.41 16.56 1.35
CA ARG A 167 -10.18 17.34 1.56
C ARG A 167 -10.10 18.00 2.94
N ASP A 168 -11.12 18.74 3.35
CA ASP A 168 -11.06 19.52 4.60
C ASP A 168 -10.96 18.58 5.81
N ALA A 169 -11.73 17.50 5.82
CA ALA A 169 -11.66 16.48 6.87
C ALA A 169 -10.28 15.79 6.89
N MET A 170 -9.71 15.45 5.73
CA MET A 170 -8.36 14.88 5.64
C MET A 170 -7.27 15.86 6.11
N ASN A 171 -7.44 17.17 5.94
CA ASN A 171 -6.49 18.16 6.45
C ASN A 171 -6.46 18.24 7.99
N THR A 172 -7.48 17.73 8.68
CA THR A 172 -7.50 17.60 10.15
C THR A 172 -6.95 16.27 10.66
N PHE A 173 -6.63 15.35 9.75
CA PHE A 173 -6.20 14.00 10.10
C PHE A 173 -4.77 14.02 10.68
N PRO A 174 -4.54 13.42 11.86
CA PRO A 174 -3.22 13.43 12.48
C PRO A 174 -2.22 12.57 11.72
N VAL A 175 -1.00 13.09 11.53
CA VAL A 175 0.12 12.38 10.90
C VAL A 175 1.29 12.36 11.87
N MET A 176 1.84 11.18 12.12
CA MET A 176 3.01 11.03 13.00
C MET A 176 4.28 11.52 12.29
N PRO A 177 5.21 12.16 13.00
CA PRO A 177 6.46 12.63 12.40
C PRO A 177 7.34 11.44 11.99
N GLY A 178 7.87 11.47 10.77
CA GLY A 178 8.62 10.34 10.23
C GLY A 178 10.05 10.20 10.77
N VAL A 179 10.48 8.96 11.01
CA VAL A 179 11.89 8.56 11.04
C VAL A 179 12.39 8.43 9.60
N TRP A 180 13.48 9.13 9.26
CA TRP A 180 14.08 9.10 7.93
C TRP A 180 15.58 9.39 8.00
N ASP A 181 16.25 9.22 6.87
CA ASP A 181 17.67 9.50 6.71
C ASP A 181 17.94 9.91 5.25
N ALA A 182 18.67 11.02 5.08
CA ALA A 182 18.95 11.64 3.80
C ALA A 182 19.82 10.76 2.89
N ASP A 183 20.64 9.88 3.47
CA ASP A 183 21.53 8.99 2.72
C ASP A 183 20.79 7.82 2.03
N TRP A 184 19.51 7.63 2.35
CA TRP A 184 18.72 6.51 1.87
C TRP A 184 17.76 6.86 0.75
N ILE A 185 17.34 8.12 0.64
CA ILE A 185 16.35 8.58 -0.34
C ILE A 185 16.89 9.74 -1.18
N GLY A 186 16.32 9.94 -2.38
CA GLY A 186 16.79 10.97 -3.29
C GLY A 186 16.70 12.40 -2.73
N GLU A 187 17.67 13.24 -3.12
CA GLU A 187 17.82 14.63 -2.66
C GLU A 187 16.58 15.51 -2.85
N THR A 188 15.75 15.19 -3.85
CA THR A 188 14.50 15.90 -4.11
C THR A 188 13.49 15.85 -2.96
N GLN A 189 13.66 14.90 -2.04
CA GLN A 189 12.79 14.77 -0.87
C GLN A 189 13.28 15.61 0.33
N HIS A 190 14.57 15.97 0.36
CA HIS A 190 15.24 16.50 1.55
C HIS A 190 14.65 17.83 2.02
N GLU A 191 14.42 18.78 1.10
CA GLU A 191 13.85 20.08 1.45
C GLU A 191 12.42 19.97 2.03
N THR A 192 11.68 18.95 1.61
CA THR A 192 10.29 18.74 2.06
C THR A 192 10.20 17.94 3.35
N ALA A 193 11.29 17.30 3.79
CA ALA A 193 11.37 16.45 4.98
C ALA A 193 11.41 17.27 6.28
N THR A 194 10.30 17.93 6.59
CA THR A 194 10.15 18.91 7.68
C THR A 194 9.27 18.44 8.84
N HIS A 195 8.51 17.35 8.66
CA HIS A 195 7.68 16.70 9.67
C HIS A 195 8.35 15.44 10.19
N VAL A 196 9.46 15.63 10.92
CA VAL A 196 10.36 14.55 11.32
C VAL A 196 10.45 14.47 12.83
N VAL A 197 10.84 13.31 13.36
CA VAL A 197 10.97 13.11 14.81
C VAL A 197 11.89 14.19 15.40
N PRO A 198 11.54 14.85 16.51
CA PRO A 198 12.42 15.82 17.15
C PRO A 198 13.77 15.19 17.53
N ASN A 199 14.86 15.91 17.29
CA ASN A 199 16.24 15.47 17.56
C ASN A 199 16.68 14.21 16.79
N LEU A 200 16.00 13.85 15.69
CA LEU A 200 16.27 12.66 14.89
C LEU A 200 17.74 12.48 14.51
N ALA A 201 18.45 13.57 14.18
CA ALA A 201 19.86 13.56 13.79
C ALA A 201 20.80 13.09 14.91
N THR A 202 20.39 13.19 16.17
CA THR A 202 21.18 12.77 17.34
C THR A 202 20.69 11.46 17.95
N MET A 203 19.60 10.89 17.44
CA MET A 203 19.06 9.63 17.96
C MET A 203 19.85 8.44 17.43
N THR A 204 20.17 7.51 18.32
CA THR A 204 20.69 6.19 17.93
C THR A 204 19.63 5.38 17.21
N ARG A 205 20.02 4.34 16.47
CA ARG A 205 19.08 3.41 15.80
C ARG A 205 18.11 2.79 16.80
N LYS A 206 18.59 2.36 17.97
CA LYS A 206 17.76 1.87 19.07
C LYS A 206 16.71 2.87 19.53
N GLN A 207 17.08 4.15 19.69
CA GLN A 207 16.13 5.18 20.08
C GLN A 207 15.06 5.42 18.99
N LYS A 208 15.46 5.37 17.71
CA LYS A 208 14.53 5.47 16.58
C LYS A 208 13.54 4.31 16.57
N VAL A 209 14.00 3.08 16.79
CA VAL A 209 13.13 1.90 16.93
C VAL A 209 12.15 2.07 18.09
N GLU A 210 12.61 2.43 19.28
CA GLU A 210 11.72 2.59 20.43
C GLU A 210 10.68 3.71 20.23
N HIS A 211 11.04 4.79 19.52
CA HIS A 211 10.09 5.82 19.15
C HIS A 211 8.96 5.27 18.26
N ILE A 212 9.31 4.53 17.20
CA ILE A 212 8.33 3.92 16.29
C ILE A 212 7.46 2.91 17.04
N ARG A 213 8.05 2.14 17.97
CA ARG A 213 7.29 1.20 18.82
C ARG A 213 6.28 1.92 19.71
N ALA A 214 6.69 3.02 20.36
CA ALA A 214 5.80 3.84 21.16
C ALA A 214 4.64 4.42 20.33
N ASP A 215 4.92 4.84 19.10
CA ASP A 215 3.90 5.30 18.15
C ASP A 215 2.90 4.19 17.80
N ILE A 216 3.36 2.97 17.54
CA ILE A 216 2.48 1.82 17.25
C ILE A 216 1.58 1.50 18.46
N ARG A 217 2.15 1.46 19.67
CA ARG A 217 1.38 1.22 20.91
C ARG A 217 0.31 2.28 21.13
N ARG A 218 0.71 3.55 21.03
CA ARG A 218 -0.20 4.70 21.20
C ARG A 218 -1.31 4.67 20.15
N PHE A 219 -0.98 4.42 18.88
CA PHE A 219 -1.97 4.28 17.82
C PHE A 219 -3.00 3.19 18.14
N LYS A 220 -2.54 2.00 18.55
CA LYS A 220 -3.44 0.89 18.90
C LYS A 220 -4.37 1.27 20.05
N GLU A 221 -3.84 1.90 21.10
CA GLU A 221 -4.61 2.35 22.26
C GLU A 221 -5.64 3.42 21.90
N GLU A 222 -5.20 4.53 21.30
CA GLU A 222 -6.04 5.68 20.95
C GLU A 222 -7.17 5.31 19.98
N ASN A 223 -6.92 4.32 19.12
CA ASN A 223 -7.89 3.86 18.14
C ASN A 223 -8.66 2.61 18.58
N GLY A 224 -8.43 2.05 19.77
CA GLY A 224 -9.10 0.85 20.24
C GLY A 224 -8.93 -0.35 19.29
N VAL A 225 -7.73 -0.51 18.73
CA VAL A 225 -7.39 -1.63 17.85
C VAL A 225 -7.26 -2.89 18.70
N ASP A 226 -8.22 -3.81 18.56
CA ASP A 226 -8.26 -5.12 19.22
C ASP A 226 -7.96 -6.28 18.26
N GLY A 227 -7.90 -5.98 16.96
CA GLY A 227 -7.48 -6.89 15.89
C GLY A 227 -5.99 -6.80 15.58
N HIS A 228 -5.60 -7.44 14.48
CA HIS A 228 -4.23 -7.40 13.99
C HIS A 228 -3.86 -5.99 13.49
N CYS A 229 -2.60 -5.61 13.67
CA CYS A 229 -2.06 -4.36 13.14
C CYS A 229 -1.00 -4.66 12.09
N THR A 230 -1.03 -3.92 10.98
CA THR A 230 -0.06 -4.03 9.89
C THR A 230 0.58 -2.68 9.62
N VAL A 231 1.91 -2.63 9.66
CA VAL A 231 2.71 -1.52 9.18
C VAL A 231 3.02 -1.75 7.70
N ILE A 232 2.75 -0.77 6.84
CA ILE A 232 2.99 -0.84 5.40
C ILE A 232 3.96 0.26 5.01
N TRP A 233 5.09 -0.12 4.42
CA TRP A 233 5.98 0.84 3.76
C TRP A 233 5.38 1.26 2.42
N SER A 234 4.94 2.50 2.31
CA SER A 234 4.53 3.13 1.04
C SER A 234 5.20 4.50 0.84
N ALA A 235 6.36 4.68 1.47
CA ALA A 235 7.17 5.89 1.35
C ALA A 235 8.11 5.80 0.13
N SER A 236 8.95 6.83 -0.03
CA SER A 236 9.98 6.87 -1.06
C SER A 236 10.83 5.61 -1.05
N VAL A 237 11.21 5.14 -2.25
CA VAL A 237 12.10 3.99 -2.41
C VAL A 237 13.47 4.36 -1.83
N GLU A 238 13.96 3.52 -0.93
CA GLU A 238 15.32 3.64 -0.41
C GLU A 238 16.32 2.97 -1.36
N ARG A 239 17.58 3.40 -1.35
CA ARG A 239 18.65 2.57 -1.92
C ARG A 239 18.73 1.23 -1.19
N PRO A 240 19.21 0.15 -1.83
CA PRO A 240 19.48 -1.09 -1.13
C PRO A 240 20.46 -0.89 0.03
N CYS A 241 20.18 -1.56 1.15
CA CYS A 241 21.09 -1.71 2.27
C CYS A 241 22.17 -2.74 1.90
N GLU A 242 23.41 -2.30 1.83
CA GLU A 242 24.61 -3.07 1.49
C GLU A 242 25.09 -3.95 2.64
N SER A 243 24.78 -3.58 3.89
CA SER A 243 25.07 -4.45 5.03
C SER A 243 24.26 -5.75 4.94
N GLU A 244 24.98 -6.85 5.04
CA GLU A 244 24.44 -8.20 5.13
C GLU A 244 24.38 -8.62 6.61
N PHE A 245 23.16 -8.94 7.07
CA PHE A 245 22.93 -9.55 8.37
C PHE A 245 22.52 -10.99 8.07
N LYS A 246 23.33 -11.95 8.51
CA LYS A 246 23.09 -13.39 8.32
C LYS A 246 22.11 -13.94 9.33
N THR A 247 22.09 -13.35 10.53
CA THR A 247 21.18 -13.73 11.60
C THR A 247 20.45 -12.51 12.17
N PRO A 248 19.29 -12.72 12.80
CA PRO A 248 18.55 -11.64 13.43
C PRO A 248 19.34 -10.96 14.55
N GLU A 249 20.19 -11.69 15.26
CA GLU A 249 21.07 -11.14 16.31
C GLU A 249 22.09 -10.16 15.75
N GLU A 250 22.62 -10.40 14.54
CA GLU A 250 23.54 -9.47 13.88
C GLU A 250 22.84 -8.15 13.54
N LEU A 251 21.59 -8.20 13.07
CA LEU A 251 20.79 -6.99 12.85
C LEU A 251 20.52 -6.25 14.17
N MET A 252 20.13 -6.98 15.22
CA MET A 252 19.86 -6.36 16.52
C MET A 252 21.12 -5.73 17.14
N ALA A 253 22.29 -6.35 16.96
CA ALA A 253 23.57 -5.76 17.36
C ALA A 253 23.86 -4.45 16.61
N ALA A 254 23.56 -4.40 15.31
CA ALA A 254 23.68 -3.18 14.50
C ALA A 254 22.68 -2.07 14.83
N ILE A 255 21.58 -2.41 15.49
CA ILE A 255 20.61 -1.45 16.03
C ILE A 255 21.06 -0.94 17.42
N GLU A 256 21.74 -1.77 18.21
CA GLU A 256 22.29 -1.38 19.51
C GLU A 256 23.54 -0.50 19.37
N ASP A 257 24.41 -0.81 18.40
CA ASP A 257 25.65 -0.09 18.11
C ASP A 257 25.64 0.44 16.67
N ASP A 258 25.41 1.74 16.54
CA ASP A 258 25.35 2.46 15.26
C ASP A 258 26.67 2.39 14.45
N SER A 259 27.79 1.97 15.06
CA SER A 259 29.06 1.74 14.34
C SER A 259 29.08 0.43 13.54
N ILE A 260 28.15 -0.48 13.79
CA ILE A 260 28.07 -1.77 13.13
C ILE A 260 27.16 -1.67 11.91
N GLY A 261 27.76 -1.68 10.71
CA GLY A 261 27.04 -1.71 9.44
C GLY A 261 26.09 -0.53 9.24
N GLU A 262 25.35 -0.57 8.13
CA GLU A 262 24.28 0.38 7.82
C GLU A 262 22.91 -0.28 8.01
N VAL A 263 21.97 0.48 8.56
CA VAL A 263 20.59 0.04 8.80
C VAL A 263 19.66 1.13 8.30
N SER A 264 18.83 0.80 7.32
CA SER A 264 17.95 1.78 6.69
C SER A 264 16.72 2.10 7.55
N PRO A 265 16.09 3.27 7.39
CA PRO A 265 14.83 3.59 8.06
C PRO A 265 13.76 2.51 7.87
N SER A 266 13.58 1.95 6.66
CA SER A 266 12.60 0.87 6.46
C SER A 266 12.87 -0.39 7.30
N ILE A 267 14.15 -0.72 7.56
CA ILE A 267 14.50 -1.82 8.49
C ILE A 267 14.12 -1.46 9.93
N LEU A 268 14.32 -0.20 10.36
CA LEU A 268 13.90 0.25 11.70
C LEU A 268 12.39 0.13 11.90
N TYR A 269 11.58 0.52 10.90
CA TYR A 269 10.12 0.32 10.97
C TYR A 269 9.73 -1.16 10.97
N ALA A 270 10.42 -2.00 10.20
CA ALA A 270 10.16 -3.44 10.18
C ALA A 270 10.44 -4.09 11.53
N VAL A 271 11.58 -3.78 12.15
CA VAL A 271 11.93 -4.26 13.49
C VAL A 271 10.93 -3.75 14.52
N ALA A 272 10.61 -2.46 14.52
CA ALA A 272 9.63 -1.88 15.44
C ALA A 272 8.24 -2.55 15.30
N ALA A 273 7.78 -2.79 14.07
CA ALA A 273 6.51 -3.48 13.83
C ALA A 273 6.52 -4.89 14.44
N MET A 274 7.58 -5.65 14.17
CA MET A 274 7.71 -7.03 14.64
C MET A 274 7.85 -7.11 16.16
N GLU A 275 8.59 -6.20 16.80
CA GLU A 275 8.68 -6.13 18.26
C GLU A 275 7.36 -5.74 18.94
N GLU A 276 6.44 -5.09 18.22
CA GLU A 276 5.09 -4.77 18.69
C GLU A 276 4.02 -5.80 18.26
N GLY A 277 4.45 -6.97 17.79
CA GLY A 277 3.56 -8.02 17.31
C GLY A 277 2.69 -7.62 16.12
N ALA A 278 3.10 -6.59 15.36
CA ALA A 278 2.48 -6.17 14.13
C ALA A 278 3.15 -6.83 12.93
N SER A 279 2.41 -7.01 11.83
CA SER A 279 3.03 -7.38 10.55
C SER A 279 3.69 -6.18 9.90
N PHE A 280 4.76 -6.42 9.15
CA PHE A 280 5.35 -5.44 8.26
C PHE A 280 5.19 -5.88 6.80
N CYS A 281 4.71 -4.97 5.94
CA CYS A 281 4.61 -5.16 4.51
C CYS A 281 5.50 -4.13 3.80
N ASN A 282 6.43 -4.59 2.98
CA ASN A 282 7.24 -3.70 2.16
C ASN A 282 6.56 -3.45 0.80
N GLY A 283 6.01 -2.25 0.61
CA GLY A 283 5.50 -1.80 -0.69
C GLY A 283 6.55 -1.11 -1.57
N GLY A 284 7.78 -0.91 -1.06
CA GLY A 284 8.92 -0.42 -1.83
C GLY A 284 9.74 -1.54 -2.46
N SER A 285 10.71 -1.18 -3.31
CA SER A 285 11.60 -2.15 -3.99
C SER A 285 12.91 -2.43 -3.25
N GLN A 286 13.18 -1.72 -2.15
CA GLN A 286 14.40 -1.91 -1.36
C GLN A 286 14.41 -3.24 -0.61
N ASN A 287 15.60 -3.70 -0.23
CA ASN A 287 15.86 -5.04 0.32
C ASN A 287 15.61 -5.14 1.85
N THR A 288 14.54 -4.53 2.36
CA THR A 288 14.21 -4.48 3.80
C THR A 288 14.10 -5.86 4.45
N LEU A 289 13.52 -6.84 3.74
CA LEU A 289 13.13 -8.14 4.30
C LEU A 289 14.04 -9.32 3.89
N GLN A 290 15.33 -9.08 3.62
CA GLN A 290 16.27 -10.18 3.30
C GLN A 290 16.41 -11.19 4.46
N PRO A 291 16.74 -12.47 4.17
CA PRO A 291 17.05 -13.46 5.22
C PRO A 291 18.12 -12.92 6.18
N GLY A 292 17.84 -12.94 7.49
CA GLY A 292 18.67 -12.36 8.55
C GLY A 292 18.33 -10.91 8.93
N LYS A 293 17.53 -10.20 8.12
CA LYS A 293 16.96 -8.87 8.46
C LYS A 293 15.60 -8.93 9.15
N GLN A 294 15.23 -10.11 9.68
CA GLN A 294 13.95 -10.36 10.33
C GLN A 294 14.23 -10.80 11.78
N PRO A 295 13.81 -10.08 12.83
CA PRO A 295 13.98 -10.50 14.23
C PRO A 295 13.52 -11.94 14.49
N ASN A 296 14.14 -12.59 15.48
CA ASN A 296 13.85 -13.98 15.89
C ASN A 296 12.38 -14.25 16.22
N SER A 297 11.61 -13.22 16.61
CA SER A 297 10.17 -13.32 16.82
C SER A 297 9.42 -13.84 15.58
N CYS A 298 9.95 -13.62 14.37
CA CYS A 298 9.42 -14.18 13.13
C CYS A 298 9.79 -15.65 12.89
N ALA A 299 10.96 -16.09 13.34
CA ALA A 299 11.40 -17.49 13.19
C ALA A 299 10.55 -18.43 14.06
N ASN A 300 10.17 -17.99 15.25
CA ASN A 300 9.36 -18.77 16.19
C ASN A 300 7.85 -18.68 15.95
N SER A 301 7.35 -17.72 15.15
CA SER A 301 5.91 -17.64 14.81
C SER A 301 5.51 -18.51 13.61
N ILE A 302 6.48 -18.96 12.81
CA ILE A 302 6.27 -19.89 11.68
C ILE A 302 6.51 -21.34 12.12
N ALA A 303 7.31 -21.56 13.17
CA ALA A 303 7.38 -22.84 13.85
C ALA A 303 6.16 -23.01 14.76
N ASN A 304 5.24 -23.91 14.39
CA ASN A 304 4.09 -24.35 15.19
C ASN A 304 4.33 -24.27 16.71
N PRO A 305 3.51 -23.52 17.48
CA PRO A 305 3.42 -23.81 18.89
C PRO A 305 2.60 -25.10 19.04
N ASP A 306 3.28 -26.13 19.56
CA ASP A 306 2.74 -27.32 20.22
C ASP A 306 2.64 -28.63 19.41
N PRO A 307 3.61 -29.56 19.57
CA PRO A 307 3.32 -30.98 19.64
C PRO A 307 3.26 -31.35 21.13
N SER A 308 2.16 -31.04 21.83
CA SER A 308 1.97 -31.60 23.17
C SER A 308 1.79 -33.11 23.02
N PRO A 309 2.54 -33.93 23.77
CA PRO A 309 2.30 -35.35 23.82
C PRO A 309 1.11 -35.55 24.75
N ASN A 310 -0.05 -35.91 24.20
CA ASN A 310 -1.16 -36.34 25.04
C ASN A 310 -0.80 -37.69 25.71
N PRO A 311 -1.18 -37.91 26.98
CA PRO A 311 -1.03 -39.19 27.68
C PRO A 311 -1.89 -40.31 27.10
#